data_AF-A0A0U1D351-F1
#
_entry.id   AF-A0A0U1D351-F1
#
_cell.length_a   1.000
_cell.length_b   1.000
_cell.length_c   1.000
_cell.angle_alpha   90.00
_cell.angle_beta   90.00
_cell.angle_gamma   90.00
#
_symmetry.space_group_name_H-M   'P 1'
#
loop_
_entity.id
_entity.type
_entity.pdbx_description
1 polymer ?
#
loop_
_entity_poly.entity_id
_entity_poly.type
_entity_poly.pdbx_seq_one_letter_code
_entity_poly.pdbx_strand_id
1 'polypeptide(L)'
;MAMKLITQVTRRRIFDTINLSKVLWEGRLEEPDFLARIYDLDSMPSTDSRYKSAAGDIWQHRVNNPEDWPDDWIFTDSRFGLQHGDDELVLRFLAETLHPVVRPDEEEVAGLLKSFNEALARDGYELYPADWISGHAVYGWRHRGSLSS
;
A
#
# COMPACT_ATOMS: atom_id res chain seq x y z
N MET A 1 20.07 -10.51 5.21
CA MET A 1 18.86 -9.67 5.13
C MET A 1 19.16 -8.51 4.21
N ALA A 2 18.26 -8.18 3.29
CA ALA A 2 18.38 -6.96 2.50
C ALA A 2 18.39 -5.75 3.45
N MET A 3 19.22 -4.75 3.15
CA MET A 3 19.27 -3.53 3.95
C MET A 3 17.94 -2.79 3.79
N LYS A 4 17.28 -2.46 4.91
CA LYS A 4 16.11 -1.58 4.90
C LYS A 4 16.61 -0.15 4.73
N LEU A 5 16.28 0.42 3.60
CA LEU A 5 16.66 1.76 3.15
C LEU A 5 15.53 2.75 3.41
N ILE A 6 14.26 2.32 3.29
CA ILE A 6 13.12 3.19 3.59
C ILE A 6 12.95 3.32 5.09
N THR A 7 13.26 4.51 5.60
CA THR A 7 13.24 4.82 7.02
C THR A 7 11.80 4.85 7.56
N GLN A 8 11.65 4.64 8.88
CA GLN A 8 10.36 4.79 9.55
C GLN A 8 9.79 6.22 9.42
N VAL A 9 10.66 7.22 9.30
CA VAL A 9 10.26 8.62 9.08
C VAL A 9 9.58 8.78 7.72
N THR A 10 10.13 8.19 6.67
CA THR A 10 9.54 8.20 5.33
C THR A 10 8.21 7.44 5.29
N ARG A 11 8.16 6.24 5.88
CA ARG A 11 6.92 5.45 5.99
C ARG A 11 5.83 6.26 6.69
N ARG A 12 6.16 6.86 7.85
CA ARG A 12 5.21 7.68 8.61
C ARG A 12 4.71 8.88 7.82
N ARG A 13 5.59 9.59 7.11
CA ARG A 13 5.21 10.73 6.26
C ARG A 13 4.25 10.32 5.15
N ILE A 14 4.46 9.15 4.55
CA ILE A 14 3.56 8.62 3.52
C ILE A 14 2.19 8.32 4.10
N PHE A 15 2.13 7.62 5.24
CA PHE A 15 0.87 7.27 5.90
C PHE A 15 0.12 8.51 6.42
N ASP A 16 0.83 9.48 7.00
CA ASP A 16 0.24 10.76 7.41
C ASP A 16 -0.32 11.52 6.18
N THR A 17 0.34 11.44 5.03
CA THR A 17 -0.17 12.05 3.78
C THR A 17 -1.47 11.38 3.33
N ILE A 18 -1.51 10.05 3.30
CA ILE A 18 -2.72 9.28 2.96
C ILE A 18 -3.87 9.66 3.90
N ASN A 19 -3.63 9.68 5.21
CA ASN A 19 -4.63 9.97 6.23
C ASN A 19 -5.13 11.43 6.17
N LEU A 20 -4.22 12.41 6.13
CA LEU A 20 -4.58 13.82 6.15
C LEU A 20 -5.31 14.26 4.87
N SER A 21 -4.95 13.65 3.74
CA SER A 21 -5.63 13.87 2.46
C SER A 21 -6.89 13.01 2.28
N LYS A 22 -7.25 12.17 3.27
CA LYS A 22 -8.38 11.24 3.22
C LYS A 22 -8.39 10.37 1.97
N VAL A 23 -7.21 9.91 1.57
CA VAL A 23 -7.04 9.04 0.41
C VAL A 23 -7.50 7.64 0.81
N LEU A 24 -8.48 7.12 0.08
CA LEU A 24 -8.89 5.72 0.17
C LEU A 24 -7.84 4.86 -0.53
N TRP A 25 -6.94 4.24 0.20
CA TRP A 25 -5.80 3.50 -0.36
C TRP A 25 -6.23 2.30 -1.20
N GLU A 26 -7.40 1.75 -0.91
CA GLU A 26 -8.14 0.69 -1.61
C GLU A 26 -8.85 1.19 -2.89
N GLY A 27 -8.93 2.51 -3.09
CA GLY A 27 -9.56 3.12 -4.25
C GLY A 27 -11.03 2.71 -4.39
N ARG A 28 -11.37 2.10 -5.53
CA ARG A 28 -12.75 1.62 -5.80
C ARG A 28 -13.03 0.18 -5.33
N LEU A 29 -12.05 -0.50 -4.75
CA LEU A 29 -12.21 -1.86 -4.24
C LEU A 29 -12.64 -1.83 -2.78
N GLU A 30 -13.13 -2.95 -2.26
CA GLU A 30 -13.18 -3.13 -0.81
C GLU A 30 -11.76 -3.39 -0.27
N GLU A 31 -11.50 -2.99 0.97
CA GLU A 31 -10.22 -3.23 1.64
C GLU A 31 -9.69 -4.67 1.55
N PRO A 32 -10.48 -5.75 1.81
CA PRO A 32 -10.00 -7.12 1.64
C PRO A 32 -9.64 -7.45 0.18
N ASP A 33 -10.39 -6.94 -0.80
CA ASP A 33 -10.11 -7.17 -2.22
C ASP A 33 -8.82 -6.48 -2.66
N PHE A 34 -8.56 -5.26 -2.17
CA PHE A 34 -7.29 -4.59 -2.39
C PHE A 34 -6.14 -5.38 -1.77
N LEU A 35 -6.26 -5.76 -0.50
CA LEU A 35 -5.18 -6.43 0.24
C LEU A 35 -4.88 -7.83 -0.33
N ALA A 36 -5.88 -8.55 -0.85
CA ALA A 36 -5.70 -9.84 -1.51
C ALA A 36 -4.83 -9.77 -2.78
N ARG A 37 -4.63 -8.57 -3.35
CA ARG A 37 -3.71 -8.35 -4.49
C ARG A 37 -2.25 -8.32 -4.05
N ILE A 38 -2.00 -8.08 -2.76
CA ILE A 38 -0.67 -7.96 -2.17
C ILE A 38 -0.33 -9.20 -1.32
N TYR A 39 -1.31 -9.73 -0.58
CA TYR A 39 -1.15 -10.75 0.43
C TYR A 39 -2.06 -11.97 0.21
N ASP A 40 -1.60 -13.15 0.62
CA ASP A 40 -2.47 -14.33 0.76
C ASP A 40 -3.23 -14.25 2.10
N LEU A 41 -4.34 -13.52 2.11
CA LEU A 41 -5.11 -13.23 3.33
C LEU A 41 -5.73 -14.48 3.98
N ASP A 42 -5.96 -15.55 3.22
CA ASP A 42 -6.52 -16.80 3.73
C ASP A 42 -5.47 -17.59 4.53
N SER A 43 -4.19 -17.47 4.15
CA SER A 43 -3.07 -18.06 4.89
C SER A 43 -2.67 -17.29 6.15
N MET A 44 -3.04 -16.01 6.25
CA MET A 44 -2.66 -15.13 7.35
C MET A 44 -3.63 -15.31 8.54
N PRO A 45 -3.12 -15.34 9.78
CA PRO A 45 -3.98 -15.50 10.95
C PRO A 45 -4.84 -14.26 11.21
N SER A 46 -6.04 -14.49 11.74
CA SER A 46 -6.87 -13.42 12.29
C SER A 46 -6.30 -12.88 13.61
N THR A 47 -6.54 -11.59 13.89
CA THR A 47 -6.35 -10.99 15.22
C THR A 47 -7.56 -11.16 16.14
N ASP A 48 -8.68 -11.62 15.59
CA ASP A 48 -9.89 -11.98 16.32
C ASP A 48 -10.09 -13.49 16.28
N SER A 49 -10.02 -14.13 17.45
CA SER A 49 -10.20 -15.59 17.61
C SER A 49 -11.51 -16.16 17.04
N ARG A 50 -12.52 -15.32 16.76
CA ARG A 50 -13.78 -15.73 16.12
C ARG A 50 -13.59 -16.08 14.64
N TYR A 51 -12.55 -15.56 13.99
CA TYR A 51 -12.25 -15.78 12.58
C TYR A 51 -10.95 -16.57 12.42
N LYS A 52 -10.86 -17.36 11.34
CA LYS A 52 -9.69 -18.20 11.08
C LYS A 52 -8.58 -17.45 10.37
N SER A 53 -8.94 -16.64 9.38
CA SER A 53 -8.01 -15.94 8.50
C SER A 53 -8.16 -14.43 8.59
N ALA A 54 -7.13 -13.70 8.16
CA ALA A 54 -7.17 -12.25 8.02
C ALA A 54 -8.29 -11.83 7.05
N ALA A 55 -8.57 -12.61 6.01
CA ALA A 55 -9.67 -12.32 5.07
C ALA A 55 -11.03 -12.17 5.79
N GLY A 56 -11.41 -13.16 6.61
CA GLY A 56 -12.70 -13.14 7.32
C GLY A 56 -12.77 -12.05 8.39
N ASP A 57 -11.66 -11.81 9.08
CA ASP A 57 -11.48 -10.78 10.10
C ASP A 57 -11.68 -9.37 9.52
N ILE A 58 -10.97 -9.06 8.43
CA ILE A 58 -11.03 -7.77 7.75
C ILE A 58 -12.42 -7.54 7.16
N TRP A 59 -12.99 -8.55 6.49
CA TRP A 59 -14.33 -8.44 5.93
C TRP A 59 -15.35 -8.10 7.02
N GLN A 60 -15.28 -8.75 8.18
CA GLN A 60 -16.18 -8.45 9.28
C GLN A 60 -16.02 -7.00 9.77
N HIS A 61 -14.79 -6.54 10.01
CA HIS A 61 -14.55 -5.29 10.72
C HIS A 61 -14.40 -4.06 9.82
N ARG A 62 -14.32 -4.23 8.50
CA ARG A 62 -14.17 -3.12 7.54
C ARG A 62 -15.24 -3.09 6.45
N VAL A 63 -15.95 -4.20 6.22
CA VAL A 63 -17.07 -4.24 5.26
C VAL A 63 -18.41 -4.38 5.99
N ASN A 64 -18.56 -5.38 6.86
CA ASN A 64 -19.83 -5.63 7.56
C ASN A 64 -20.06 -4.61 8.70
N ASN A 65 -19.00 -4.25 9.43
CA ASN A 65 -19.02 -3.29 10.54
C ASN A 65 -17.91 -2.23 10.40
N PRO A 66 -17.96 -1.31 9.43
CA PRO A 66 -16.84 -0.41 9.10
C PRO A 66 -16.34 0.49 10.26
N GLU A 67 -17.19 0.74 11.27
CA GLU A 67 -16.85 1.53 12.45
C GLU A 67 -16.03 0.76 13.50
N ASP A 68 -15.83 -0.56 13.33
CA ASP A 68 -15.13 -1.38 14.33
C ASP A 68 -13.64 -1.04 14.41
N TRP A 69 -13.01 -0.69 13.28
CA TRP A 69 -11.59 -0.32 13.18
C TRP A 69 -11.42 1.12 12.64
N PRO A 70 -10.31 1.80 12.95
CA PRO A 70 -9.97 3.09 12.32
C PRO A 70 -9.62 2.95 10.84
N ASP A 71 -9.81 4.00 10.03
CA ASP A 71 -9.48 3.98 8.59
C ASP A 71 -8.00 3.73 8.26
N ASP A 72 -7.12 3.99 9.22
CA ASP A 72 -5.67 3.83 9.11
C ASP A 72 -5.14 2.57 9.80
N TRP A 73 -6.03 1.65 10.20
CA TRP A 73 -5.70 0.42 10.92
C TRP A 73 -4.54 -0.35 10.26
N ILE A 74 -4.55 -0.42 8.93
CA ILE A 74 -3.59 -1.18 8.11
C ILE A 74 -2.15 -0.71 8.30
N PHE A 75 -1.92 0.57 8.61
CA PHE A 75 -0.57 1.12 8.80
C PHE A 75 0.08 0.68 10.11
N THR A 76 -0.72 0.20 11.07
CA THR A 76 -0.23 -0.25 12.38
C THR A 76 -0.34 -1.76 12.57
N ASP A 77 -1.09 -2.45 11.72
CA ASP A 77 -1.24 -3.90 11.80
C ASP A 77 0.06 -4.62 11.37
N SER A 78 0.68 -5.28 12.34
CA SER A 78 1.95 -6.01 12.16
C SER A 78 1.88 -7.15 11.16
N ARG A 79 0.70 -7.72 10.86
CA ARG A 79 0.52 -8.79 9.87
C ARG A 79 0.95 -8.34 8.47
N PHE A 80 0.83 -7.05 8.17
CA PHE A 80 1.11 -6.47 6.86
C PHE A 80 2.48 -5.83 6.76
N GLY A 81 3.12 -5.55 7.90
CA GLY A 81 4.50 -5.07 7.93
C GLY A 81 4.74 -3.72 7.25
N LEU A 82 3.71 -2.89 7.04
CA LEU A 82 3.86 -1.61 6.35
C LEU A 82 4.73 -0.61 7.13
N GLN A 83 4.69 -0.63 8.47
CA GLN A 83 5.49 0.28 9.30
C GLN A 83 6.90 -0.26 9.59
N HIS A 84 7.04 -1.57 9.79
CA HIS A 84 8.26 -2.19 10.35
C HIS A 84 8.82 -3.36 9.54
N GLY A 85 8.10 -3.83 8.52
CA GLY A 85 8.49 -4.92 7.65
C GLY A 85 9.52 -4.50 6.60
N ASP A 86 9.64 -5.29 5.53
CA ASP A 86 10.61 -5.03 4.46
C ASP A 86 10.16 -3.86 3.58
N ASP A 87 11.11 -3.26 2.85
CA ASP A 87 10.83 -2.12 1.96
C ASP A 87 9.91 -2.50 0.80
N GLU A 88 10.03 -3.74 0.34
CA GLU A 88 9.15 -4.27 -0.70
C GLU A 88 7.67 -4.22 -0.32
N LEU A 89 7.32 -4.42 0.96
CA LEU A 89 5.92 -4.40 1.40
C LEU A 89 5.28 -3.02 1.24
N VAL A 90 5.98 -1.96 1.64
CA VAL A 90 5.47 -0.58 1.47
C VAL A 90 5.51 -0.17 0.00
N LEU A 91 6.56 -0.53 -0.74
CA LEU A 91 6.67 -0.19 -2.16
C LEU A 91 5.57 -0.86 -2.99
N ARG A 92 5.29 -2.14 -2.73
CA ARG A 92 4.21 -2.88 -3.38
C ARG A 92 2.84 -2.31 -3.02
N PHE A 93 2.62 -1.96 -1.74
CA PHE A 93 1.38 -1.30 -1.32
C PHE A 93 1.13 0.00 -2.07
N LEU A 94 2.13 0.88 -2.15
CA LEU A 94 2.00 2.16 -2.85
C LEU A 94 1.81 2.01 -4.35
N ALA A 95 2.54 1.06 -4.97
CA ALA A 95 2.36 0.73 -6.37
C ALA A 95 0.94 0.21 -6.65
N GLU A 96 0.41 -0.66 -5.78
CA GLU A 96 -0.94 -1.21 -5.90
C GLU A 96 -2.02 -0.15 -5.71
N THR A 97 -1.83 0.82 -4.80
CA THR A 97 -2.73 1.98 -4.67
C THR A 97 -2.85 2.77 -5.97
N LEU A 98 -1.80 2.82 -6.79
CA LEU A 98 -1.82 3.51 -8.09
C LEU A 98 -2.30 2.63 -9.26
N HIS A 99 -2.54 1.34 -9.02
CA HIS A 99 -2.86 0.40 -10.09
C HIS A 99 -4.22 0.75 -10.74
N PRO A 100 -4.38 0.71 -12.08
CA PRO A 100 -5.59 1.17 -12.77
C PRO A 100 -6.88 0.41 -12.38
N VAL A 101 -6.75 -0.83 -11.91
CA VAL A 101 -7.89 -1.58 -11.35
C VAL A 101 -8.37 -0.99 -10.02
N VAL A 102 -7.47 -0.46 -9.21
CA VAL A 102 -7.73 0.17 -7.91
C VAL A 102 -8.17 1.62 -8.12
N ARG A 103 -7.50 2.32 -9.05
CA ARG A 103 -7.64 3.75 -9.27
C ARG A 103 -7.62 4.12 -10.75
N PRO A 104 -8.79 4.29 -11.38
CA PRO A 104 -8.87 4.61 -12.80
C PRO A 104 -8.67 6.10 -13.12
N ASP A 105 -8.74 7.00 -12.12
CA ASP A 105 -8.59 8.44 -12.33
C ASP A 105 -7.09 8.81 -12.45
N GLU A 106 -6.68 9.23 -13.64
CA GLU A 106 -5.28 9.56 -13.94
C GLU A 106 -4.78 10.83 -13.24
N GLU A 107 -5.67 11.78 -12.93
CA GLU A 107 -5.31 12.99 -12.18
C GLU A 107 -5.04 12.65 -10.71
N GLU A 108 -5.89 11.80 -10.11
CA GLU A 108 -5.66 11.30 -8.75
C GLU A 108 -4.37 10.48 -8.68
N VAL A 109 -4.13 9.58 -9.63
CA VAL A 109 -2.89 8.79 -9.74
C VAL A 109 -1.67 9.71 -9.86
N ALA A 110 -1.73 10.74 -10.70
CA ALA A 110 -0.61 11.68 -10.87
C ALA A 110 -0.29 12.45 -9.58
N GLY A 111 -1.32 12.88 -8.83
CA GLY A 111 -1.16 13.57 -7.55
C GLY A 111 -0.54 12.67 -6.46
N LEU A 112 -1.02 11.44 -6.35
CA LEU A 112 -0.49 10.46 -5.39
C LEU A 112 0.93 10.03 -5.75
N LEU A 113 1.19 9.71 -7.03
CA LEU A 113 2.52 9.35 -7.51
C LEU A 113 3.55 10.43 -7.16
N LYS A 114 3.22 11.70 -7.40
CA LYS A 114 4.07 12.83 -7.06
C LYS A 114 4.37 12.85 -5.56
N SER A 115 3.34 12.77 -4.72
CA SER A 115 3.47 12.80 -3.26
C SER A 115 4.30 11.63 -2.72
N PHE A 116 4.06 10.42 -3.22
CA PHE A 116 4.83 9.23 -2.86
C PHE A 116 6.30 9.37 -3.28
N ASN A 117 6.58 9.82 -4.51
CA ASN A 117 7.93 10.00 -4.99
C ASN A 117 8.69 11.12 -4.29
N GLU A 118 8.03 12.19 -3.85
CA GLU A 118 8.65 13.24 -3.03
C GLU A 118 9.13 12.70 -1.68
N ALA A 119 8.38 11.76 -1.08
CA ALA A 119 8.79 11.09 0.16
C ALA A 119 9.89 10.04 -0.09
N LEU A 120 9.67 9.11 -1.02
CA LEU A 120 10.60 8.00 -1.33
C LEU A 120 11.97 8.49 -1.83
N ALA A 121 12.02 9.63 -2.51
CA ALA A 121 13.26 10.23 -2.99
C ALA A 121 14.30 10.46 -1.88
N ARG A 122 13.85 10.70 -0.64
CA ARG A 122 14.73 10.93 0.51
C ARG A 122 15.53 9.69 0.90
N ASP A 123 14.98 8.52 0.61
CA ASP A 123 15.56 7.21 0.89
C ASP A 123 16.04 6.51 -0.40
N GLY A 124 16.16 7.28 -1.50
CA GLY A 124 16.72 6.79 -2.75
C GLY A 124 15.78 5.93 -3.58
N TYR A 125 14.48 5.86 -3.29
CA TYR A 125 13.50 5.12 -4.09
C TYR A 125 12.64 6.02 -4.98
N GLU A 126 12.06 5.41 -6.00
CA GLU A 126 10.94 5.98 -6.74
C GLU A 126 10.02 4.90 -7.30
N LEU A 127 8.75 5.26 -7.44
CA LEU A 127 7.77 4.59 -8.29
C LEU A 127 7.89 5.12 -9.71
N TYR A 128 7.93 4.21 -10.69
CA TYR A 128 8.04 4.55 -12.11
C TYR A 128 7.08 3.70 -12.95
N PRO A 129 6.62 4.17 -14.12
CA PRO A 129 5.80 3.36 -15.04
C PRO A 129 6.62 2.15 -15.52
N ALA A 130 6.29 0.97 -15.03
CA ALA A 130 7.00 -0.27 -15.32
C ALA A 130 6.34 -1.06 -16.44
N ASP A 131 5.02 -0.94 -16.57
CA ASP A 131 4.22 -1.59 -17.61
C ASP A 131 2.97 -0.76 -17.95
N TRP A 132 2.17 -1.21 -18.92
CA TRP A 132 0.96 -0.56 -19.38
C TRP A 132 -0.15 -1.57 -19.64
N ILE A 133 -1.35 -1.31 -19.12
CA ILE A 133 -2.55 -2.13 -19.36
C ILE A 133 -3.65 -1.24 -19.89
N SER A 134 -4.15 -1.55 -21.08
CA SER A 134 -5.27 -0.83 -21.73
C SER A 134 -5.07 0.69 -21.83
N GLY A 135 -3.81 1.15 -21.98
CA GLY A 135 -3.47 2.57 -22.05
C GLY A 135 -3.15 3.24 -20.71
N HIS A 136 -3.28 2.53 -19.59
CA HIS A 136 -2.96 3.05 -18.27
C HIS A 136 -1.65 2.47 -17.73
N ALA A 137 -0.85 3.31 -17.07
CA ALA A 137 0.43 2.88 -16.49
C ALA A 137 0.23 1.98 -15.28
N VAL A 138 1.05 0.93 -15.20
CA VAL A 138 1.24 0.11 -13.99
C VAL A 138 2.60 0.46 -13.41
N TYR A 139 2.60 0.90 -12.16
CA TYR A 139 3.81 1.39 -11.50
C TYR A 139 4.57 0.25 -10.84
N GLY A 140 5.90 0.24 -11.05
CA GLY A 140 6.85 -0.54 -10.27
C GLY A 140 7.73 0.39 -9.44
N TRP A 141 8.74 -0.14 -8.77
CA TRP A 141 9.69 0.63 -7.97
C TRP A 141 11.14 0.31 -8.32
N ARG A 142 12.03 1.29 -8.11
CA ARG A 142 13.47 1.10 -8.23
C ARG A 142 14.23 1.98 -7.26
N HIS A 143 15.46 1.58 -6.95
CA HIS A 143 16.41 2.44 -6.25
C HIS A 143 17.10 3.37 -7.26
N ARG A 144 17.09 4.68 -7.04
CA ARG A 144 17.69 5.70 -7.92
C ARG A 144 19.20 5.54 -8.09
N GLY A 145 19.87 4.83 -7.17
CA GLY A 145 21.29 4.51 -7.26
C GLY A 145 21.62 3.32 -8.17
N SER A 146 20.64 2.56 -8.68
CA SER A 146 20.89 1.50 -9.67
C SER A 146 20.78 2.08 -11.09
N LEU A 147 21.75 2.90 -11.48
CA LEU A 147 22.10 3.06 -12.88
C LEU A 147 22.85 1.79 -13.29
N SER A 148 22.18 0.89 -13.99
CA SER A 148 22.85 -0.21 -14.69
C SER A 148 23.85 0.39 -15.67
N SER A 149 25.11 -0.03 -15.48
CA SER A 149 26.27 0.21 -16.34
C SER A 149 26.07 -0.41 -17.73
#